data_AF-A0A4V2KUC5-F1
#
_entry.id   AF-A0A4V2KUC5-F1
#
_cell.length_a   1.000
_cell.length_b   1.000
_cell.length_c   1.000
_cell.angle_alpha   90.00
_cell.angle_beta   90.00
_cell.angle_gamma   90.00
#
_symmetry.space_group_name_H-M   'P 1'
#
loop_
_entity.id
_entity.type
_entity.pdbx_description
1 polymer ?
#
loop_
_entity_poly.entity_id
_entity_poly.type
_entity_poly.pdbx_seq_one_letter_code
_entity_poly.pdbx_strand_id
1 'polypeptide(L)'
;MSNTRPRRSRLVVAREWARANLFDGPLNTLATLVTVAFLAWAIPAMVRWLVIDAVGYGGDPEACRRAGGACWAFLRVKGDVILTGTYPFEERWRAQIAAGVTMVAVAVALFWRGGVVGLAGLFVAAFVADLALLSGGIFGLKPVDSTRWNGLPLILFLSVFTMAAALPIGIALALARQSKAVVVKVVAVTWIETIRGIPMVAVLFAGVFILPLLIPPGWQFSSMVSIFVVLTVFHAAYFAEDFRSGLDDFDVGQIEAARSSGLGYRQTLRLVVLPQALRIALPALTNSIIGGFKDTSLVAIVGLYDLMATARMASADVEWQAYTLEGNIVVGLFYLVTCVAVSERFRRMAEARHGH
;
A
#
# COMPACT_ATOMS: atom_id res chain seq x y z
N MET A 1 12.69 -50.21 -23.54
CA MET A 1 12.36 -49.34 -24.68
C MET A 1 12.28 -47.90 -24.18
N SER A 2 13.35 -47.11 -24.39
CA SER A 2 13.41 -45.71 -23.94
C SER A 2 12.53 -44.84 -24.85
N ASN A 3 11.51 -44.21 -24.28
CA ASN A 3 10.62 -43.30 -25.00
C ASN A 3 11.31 -41.94 -25.21
N THR A 4 12.21 -41.85 -26.18
CA THR A 4 12.84 -40.60 -26.61
C THR A 4 11.92 -39.90 -27.60
N ARG A 5 10.88 -39.22 -27.08
CA ARG A 5 10.11 -38.27 -27.91
C ARG A 5 11.07 -37.21 -28.47
N PRO A 6 11.09 -36.94 -29.78
CA PRO A 6 11.96 -35.91 -30.35
C PRO A 6 11.60 -34.55 -29.74
N ARG A 7 12.62 -33.78 -29.35
CA ARG A 7 12.45 -32.40 -28.86
C ARG A 7 11.84 -31.56 -30.00
N ARG A 8 10.53 -31.32 -29.94
CA ARG A 8 9.83 -30.44 -30.89
C ARG A 8 10.47 -29.05 -30.86
N SER A 9 10.57 -28.41 -32.03
CA SER A 9 11.10 -27.05 -32.10
C SER A 9 10.16 -26.08 -31.36
N ARG A 10 10.74 -25.07 -30.67
CA ARG A 10 9.96 -24.08 -29.90
C ARG A 10 8.91 -23.36 -30.76
N LEU A 11 9.20 -23.16 -32.05
CA LEU A 11 8.29 -22.53 -33.01
C LEU A 11 7.06 -23.39 -33.30
N VAL A 12 7.22 -24.72 -33.43
CA VAL A 12 6.08 -25.64 -33.62
C VAL A 12 5.19 -25.64 -32.39
N VAL A 13 5.79 -25.72 -31.20
CA VAL A 13 5.05 -25.67 -29.92
C VAL A 13 4.31 -24.34 -29.76
N ALA A 14 4.95 -23.21 -30.05
CA ALA A 14 4.32 -21.89 -29.97
C ALA A 14 3.16 -21.72 -30.97
N ARG A 15 3.32 -22.24 -32.19
CA ARG A 15 2.27 -22.17 -33.23
C ARG A 15 1.06 -23.05 -32.90
N GLU A 16 1.30 -24.27 -32.41
CA GLU A 16 0.23 -25.17 -31.95
C GLU A 16 -0.53 -24.55 -30.76
N TRP A 17 0.20 -23.98 -29.80
CA TRP A 17 -0.39 -23.25 -28.67
C TRP A 17 -1.21 -22.04 -29.12
N ALA A 18 -0.69 -21.21 -30.02
CA ALA A 18 -1.39 -20.03 -30.51
C ALA A 18 -2.70 -20.39 -31.23
N ARG A 19 -2.67 -21.42 -32.07
CA ARG A 19 -3.90 -21.92 -32.71
C ARG A 19 -4.93 -22.42 -31.70
N ALA A 20 -4.48 -23.11 -30.66
CA ALA A 20 -5.36 -23.70 -29.66
C ALA A 20 -5.91 -22.69 -28.62
N ASN A 21 -5.27 -21.53 -28.43
CA ASN A 21 -5.66 -20.56 -27.38
C ASN A 21 -6.10 -19.20 -27.90
N LEU A 22 -5.57 -18.74 -29.06
CA LEU A 22 -5.86 -17.42 -29.62
C LEU A 22 -6.82 -17.50 -30.83
N PHE A 23 -6.85 -18.63 -31.52
CA PHE A 23 -7.56 -18.81 -32.79
C PHE A 23 -8.44 -20.07 -32.84
N ASP A 24 -8.91 -20.54 -31.68
CA ASP A 24 -9.74 -21.74 -31.52
C ASP A 24 -11.21 -21.55 -31.93
N GLY A 25 -11.62 -20.30 -32.21
CA GLY A 25 -12.93 -19.95 -32.71
C GLY A 25 -12.99 -18.56 -33.34
N PRO A 26 -14.11 -18.20 -34.01
CA PRO A 26 -14.26 -16.92 -34.69
C PRO A 26 -14.22 -15.73 -33.74
N LEU A 27 -14.80 -15.86 -32.54
CA LEU A 27 -14.81 -14.80 -31.52
C LEU A 27 -13.41 -14.55 -30.93
N ASN A 28 -12.68 -15.61 -30.59
CA ASN A 28 -11.31 -15.52 -30.07
C ASN A 28 -10.33 -15.02 -31.14
N THR A 29 -10.52 -15.43 -32.39
CA THR A 29 -9.76 -14.90 -33.54
C THR A 29 -10.01 -13.40 -33.70
N LEU A 30 -11.27 -12.95 -33.68
CA LEU A 30 -11.62 -11.54 -33.76
C LEU A 30 -11.04 -10.74 -32.58
N ALA A 31 -11.21 -11.23 -31.34
CA ALA A 31 -10.68 -10.59 -30.14
C ALA A 31 -9.15 -10.47 -30.19
N THR A 32 -8.46 -11.53 -30.65
CA THR A 32 -7.01 -11.52 -30.84
C THR A 32 -6.60 -10.50 -31.90
N LEU A 33 -7.25 -10.48 -33.06
CA LEU A 33 -6.94 -9.53 -34.13
C LEU A 33 -7.17 -8.08 -33.69
N VAL A 34 -8.29 -7.80 -33.00
CA VAL A 34 -8.59 -6.47 -32.45
C VAL A 34 -7.54 -6.07 -31.42
N THR A 35 -7.14 -6.98 -30.52
CA THR A 35 -6.11 -6.71 -29.51
C THR A 35 -4.77 -6.41 -30.16
N VAL A 36 -4.35 -7.22 -31.14
CA VAL A 36 -3.10 -7.02 -31.87
C VAL A 36 -3.12 -5.71 -32.65
N ALA A 37 -4.23 -5.39 -33.34
CA ALA A 37 -4.39 -4.13 -34.07
C ALA A 37 -4.33 -2.92 -33.12
N PHE A 38 -5.00 -2.99 -31.97
CA PHE A 38 -4.93 -1.97 -30.93
C PHE A 38 -3.50 -1.78 -30.42
N LEU A 39 -2.78 -2.86 -30.09
CA LEU A 39 -1.40 -2.78 -29.62
C LEU A 39 -0.46 -2.24 -30.70
N ALA A 40 -0.64 -2.63 -31.96
CA ALA A 40 0.15 -2.15 -33.09
C ALA A 40 -0.06 -0.66 -33.37
N TRP A 41 -1.21 -0.09 -32.99
CA TRP A 41 -1.48 1.34 -33.05
C TRP A 41 -1.01 2.07 -31.78
N ALA A 42 -1.32 1.54 -30.60
CA ALA A 42 -1.06 2.18 -29.30
C ALA A 42 0.43 2.20 -28.94
N ILE A 43 1.16 1.10 -29.13
CA ILE A 43 2.57 1.01 -28.71
C ILE A 43 3.43 2.05 -29.46
N PRO A 44 3.38 2.19 -30.80
CA PRO A 44 4.15 3.20 -31.49
C PRO A 44 3.79 4.63 -31.06
N ALA A 45 2.50 4.91 -30.85
CA ALA A 45 2.06 6.22 -30.37
C ALA A 45 2.63 6.54 -28.97
N MET A 46 2.60 5.56 -28.06
CA MET A 46 3.17 5.69 -26.72
C MET A 46 4.69 5.85 -26.76
N VAL A 47 5.41 5.06 -27.55
CA VAL A 47 6.88 5.16 -27.67
C VAL A 47 7.27 6.50 -28.27
N ARG A 48 6.52 6.98 -29.27
CA ARG A 48 6.74 8.30 -29.85
C ARG A 48 6.56 9.39 -28.81
N TRP A 49 5.44 9.41 -28.11
CA TRP A 49 5.18 10.39 -27.06
C TRP A 49 6.20 10.32 -25.93
N LEU A 50 6.53 9.12 -25.43
CA LEU A 50 7.36 8.93 -24.24
C LEU A 50 8.85 9.21 -24.49
N VAL A 51 9.36 8.90 -25.68
CA VAL A 51 10.81 8.87 -25.95
C VAL A 51 11.19 9.71 -27.17
N ILE A 52 10.54 9.52 -28.32
CA ILE A 52 11.01 10.08 -29.59
C ILE A 52 10.72 11.58 -29.68
N ASP A 53 9.48 11.97 -29.38
CA ASP A 53 8.97 13.33 -29.45
C ASP A 53 9.06 14.05 -28.08
N ALA A 54 9.71 13.42 -27.09
CA ALA A 54 9.79 13.90 -25.72
C ALA A 54 10.86 14.96 -25.51
N VAL A 55 10.59 15.91 -24.62
CA VAL A 55 11.55 16.92 -24.16
C VAL A 55 12.25 16.42 -22.91
N GLY A 56 13.58 16.38 -22.94
CA GLY A 56 14.41 15.94 -21.81
C GLY A 56 14.35 16.88 -20.59
N TYR A 57 14.98 16.45 -19.49
CA TYR A 57 14.98 17.17 -18.21
C TYR A 57 15.54 18.61 -18.26
N GLY A 58 16.41 18.92 -19.22
CA GLY A 58 16.99 20.26 -19.41
C GLY A 58 16.09 21.25 -20.16
N GLY A 59 14.91 20.84 -20.62
CA GLY A 59 13.98 21.70 -21.35
C GLY A 59 13.33 22.80 -20.51
N ASP A 60 12.69 23.73 -21.20
CA ASP A 60 11.88 24.82 -20.66
C ASP A 60 10.38 24.62 -21.03
N PRO A 61 9.46 25.37 -20.42
CA PRO A 61 8.03 25.27 -20.74
C PRO A 61 7.72 25.51 -22.22
N GLU A 62 8.47 26.38 -22.89
CA GLU A 62 8.26 26.71 -24.31
C GLU A 62 8.67 25.59 -25.25
N ALA A 63 9.79 24.91 -24.99
CA ALA A 63 10.20 23.72 -25.72
C ALA A 63 9.16 22.61 -25.53
N CYS A 64 8.66 22.41 -24.32
CA CYS A 64 7.61 21.42 -24.06
C CYS A 64 6.28 21.76 -24.72
N ARG A 65 5.92 23.05 -24.91
CA ARG A 65 4.70 23.44 -25.64
C ARG A 65 4.85 23.26 -27.16
N ARG A 66 6.07 23.37 -27.69
CA ARG A 66 6.38 23.14 -29.11
C ARG A 66 6.51 21.66 -29.44
N ALA A 67 6.90 20.84 -28.48
CA ALA A 67 6.97 19.39 -28.63
C ALA A 67 5.59 18.74 -28.52
N GLY A 68 5.37 17.66 -29.26
CA GLY A 68 4.15 16.85 -29.18
C GLY A 68 4.24 15.65 -28.23
N GLY A 69 5.40 15.44 -27.59
CA GLY A 69 5.66 14.33 -26.67
C GLY A 69 5.68 14.74 -25.19
N ALA A 70 6.13 13.80 -24.36
CA ALA A 70 6.23 13.96 -22.92
C ALA A 70 7.23 15.05 -22.53
N CYS A 71 6.89 15.85 -21.51
CA CYS A 71 7.78 16.87 -20.98
C CYS A 71 8.45 16.41 -19.67
N TRP A 72 9.67 15.86 -19.75
CA TRP A 72 10.41 15.44 -18.55
C TRP A 72 10.97 16.61 -17.74
N ALA A 73 11.11 17.78 -18.36
CA ALA A 73 11.45 19.03 -17.66
C ALA A 73 10.44 19.37 -16.55
N PHE A 74 9.16 19.02 -16.73
CA PHE A 74 8.13 19.18 -15.71
C PHE A 74 8.53 18.51 -14.40
N LEU A 75 8.98 17.25 -14.46
CA LEU A 75 9.36 16.50 -13.27
C LEU A 75 10.60 17.07 -12.56
N ARG A 76 11.53 17.68 -13.30
CA ARG A 76 12.68 18.37 -12.70
C ARG A 76 12.22 19.61 -11.92
N VAL A 77 11.37 20.43 -12.53
CA VAL A 77 10.94 21.72 -11.96
C VAL A 77 9.95 21.53 -10.82
N LYS A 78 9.04 20.56 -10.99
CA LYS A 78 7.94 20.30 -10.05
C LYS A 78 8.17 19.11 -9.13
N GLY A 79 9.28 18.38 -9.28
CA GLY A 79 9.62 17.21 -8.49
C GLY A 79 9.53 17.45 -6.98
N ASP A 80 10.04 18.57 -6.47
CA ASP A 80 9.97 18.85 -5.04
C ASP A 80 8.54 19.09 -4.54
N VAL A 81 7.69 19.72 -5.37
CA VAL A 81 6.28 19.92 -5.05
C VAL A 81 5.56 18.59 -5.09
N ILE A 82 5.88 17.70 -6.03
CA ILE A 82 5.33 16.34 -6.07
C ILE A 82 5.76 15.58 -4.80
N LEU A 83 7.04 15.61 -4.44
CA LEU A 83 7.58 14.81 -3.34
C LEU A 83 7.20 15.33 -1.95
N THR A 84 7.10 16.64 -1.76
CA THR A 84 6.92 17.24 -0.43
C THR A 84 5.76 18.24 -0.34
N GLY A 85 5.07 18.53 -1.44
CA GLY A 85 3.93 19.44 -1.48
C GLY A 85 4.26 20.82 -0.92
N THR A 86 3.44 21.25 0.03
CA THR A 86 3.54 22.57 0.69
C THR A 86 4.49 22.58 1.89
N TYR A 87 5.29 21.54 2.11
CA TYR A 87 6.30 21.55 3.17
C TYR A 87 7.28 22.72 2.98
N PRO A 88 7.64 23.48 4.06
CA PRO A 88 8.51 24.65 3.92
C PRO A 88 9.83 24.33 3.23
N PHE A 89 10.24 25.17 2.26
CA PHE A 89 11.37 24.93 1.37
C PHE A 89 12.67 24.59 2.12
N GLU A 90 13.05 25.43 3.08
CA GLU A 90 14.26 25.27 3.90
C GLU A 90 14.27 23.99 4.75
N GLU A 91 13.09 23.41 5.00
CA GLU A 91 12.91 22.26 5.87
C GLU A 91 12.62 20.98 5.08
N ARG A 92 12.56 21.01 3.74
CA ARG A 92 12.22 19.84 2.91
C ARG A 92 13.15 18.65 3.12
N TRP A 93 14.42 18.90 3.40
CA TRP A 93 15.41 17.86 3.67
C TRP A 93 14.97 16.92 4.80
N ARG A 94 14.33 17.43 5.86
CA ARG A 94 13.89 16.60 7.00
C ARG A 94 12.67 15.75 6.64
N ALA A 95 11.81 16.24 5.76
CA ALA A 95 10.67 15.50 5.23
C ALA A 95 11.13 14.37 4.30
N GLN A 96 12.17 14.61 3.49
CA GLN A 96 12.81 13.58 2.68
C GLN A 96 13.54 12.54 3.55
N ILE A 97 14.20 12.96 4.63
CA ILE A 97 14.80 12.03 5.59
C ILE A 97 13.72 11.16 6.26
N ALA A 98 12.59 11.72 6.70
CA ALA A 98 11.49 10.94 7.27
C ALA A 98 10.97 9.88 6.28
N ALA A 99 10.73 10.26 5.02
CA ALA A 99 10.41 9.30 3.96
C ALA A 99 11.48 8.21 3.82
N GLY A 100 12.76 8.58 3.87
CA GLY A 100 13.89 7.65 3.85
C GLY A 100 13.93 6.70 5.06
N VAL A 101 13.68 7.20 6.27
CA VAL A 101 13.59 6.41 7.50
C VAL A 101 12.51 5.35 7.37
N THR A 102 11.32 5.73 6.90
CA THR A 102 10.22 4.79 6.68
C THR A 102 10.55 3.77 5.58
N MET A 103 11.16 4.19 4.46
CA MET A 103 11.59 3.25 3.41
C MET A 103 12.64 2.25 3.91
N VAL A 104 13.61 2.70 4.69
CA VAL A 104 14.63 1.85 5.30
C VAL A 104 14.00 0.89 6.31
N ALA A 105 13.09 1.37 7.16
CA ALA A 105 12.37 0.52 8.11
C ALA A 105 11.58 -0.59 7.40
N VAL A 106 10.87 -0.26 6.31
CA VAL A 106 10.18 -1.26 5.48
C VAL A 106 11.16 -2.23 4.83
N ALA A 107 12.26 -1.73 4.24
CA ALA A 107 13.26 -2.60 3.63
C ALA A 107 13.85 -3.57 4.66
N VAL A 108 14.24 -3.09 5.83
CA VAL A 108 14.73 -3.92 6.94
C VAL A 108 13.67 -4.92 7.39
N ALA A 109 12.41 -4.49 7.53
CA ALA A 109 11.28 -5.36 7.89
C ALA A 109 11.06 -6.50 6.89
N LEU A 110 11.15 -6.22 5.58
CA LEU A 110 10.99 -7.21 4.53
C LEU A 110 12.09 -8.29 4.53
N PHE A 111 13.27 -7.99 5.05
CA PHE A 111 14.37 -8.96 5.20
C PHE A 111 14.60 -9.39 6.66
N TRP A 112 13.69 -9.03 7.56
CA TRP A 112 13.83 -9.28 8.98
C TRP A 112 13.77 -10.78 9.29
N ARG A 113 14.80 -11.27 9.98
CA ARG A 113 14.89 -12.64 10.50
C ARG A 113 14.77 -12.73 12.03
N GLY A 114 14.68 -11.58 12.71
CA GLY A 114 14.56 -11.51 14.16
C GLY A 114 13.13 -11.78 14.66
N GLY A 115 12.92 -11.62 15.97
CA GLY A 115 11.60 -11.77 16.58
C GLY A 115 10.66 -10.59 16.32
N VAL A 116 9.37 -10.80 16.60
CA VAL A 116 8.30 -9.79 16.45
C VAL A 116 8.52 -8.55 17.33
N VAL A 117 9.15 -8.69 18.49
CA VAL A 117 9.44 -7.57 19.40
C VAL A 117 10.47 -6.62 18.78
N GLY A 118 11.51 -7.16 18.14
CA GLY A 118 12.49 -6.31 17.45
C GLY A 118 11.89 -5.63 16.22
N LEU A 119 11.00 -6.32 15.50
CA LEU A 119 10.25 -5.71 14.39
C LEU A 119 9.34 -4.58 14.87
N ALA A 120 8.60 -4.79 15.96
CA ALA A 120 7.77 -3.76 16.58
C ALA A 120 8.62 -2.57 17.06
N GLY A 121 9.77 -2.85 17.69
CA GLY A 121 10.73 -1.82 18.10
C GLY A 121 11.25 -0.98 16.93
N LEU A 122 11.54 -1.60 15.78
CA LEU A 122 11.93 -0.90 14.55
C LEU A 122 10.85 0.05 14.07
N PHE A 123 9.60 -0.41 13.95
CA PHE A 123 8.50 0.44 13.49
C PHE A 123 8.14 1.54 14.49
N VAL A 124 8.21 1.27 15.80
CA VAL A 124 8.00 2.30 16.83
C VAL A 124 9.12 3.35 16.77
N ALA A 125 10.37 2.93 16.62
CA ALA A 125 11.49 3.87 16.49
C ALA A 125 11.36 4.73 15.22
N ALA A 126 11.00 4.14 14.08
CA ALA A 126 10.74 4.86 12.84
C ALA A 126 9.56 5.83 12.97
N PHE A 127 8.46 5.41 13.61
CA PHE A 127 7.29 6.26 13.86
C PHE A 127 7.65 7.49 14.70
N VAL A 128 8.39 7.28 15.81
CA VAL A 128 8.84 8.38 16.67
C VAL A 128 9.81 9.30 15.94
N ALA A 129 10.72 8.75 15.14
CA ALA A 129 11.65 9.53 14.33
C ALA A 129 10.91 10.38 13.28
N ASP A 130 9.93 9.83 12.59
CA ASP A 130 9.13 10.56 11.61
C ASP A 130 8.29 11.65 12.26
N LEU A 131 7.66 11.37 13.41
CA LEU A 131 6.95 12.41 14.17
C LEU A 131 7.90 13.55 14.57
N ALA A 132 9.08 13.22 15.09
CA ALA A 132 10.11 14.18 15.46
C ALA A 132 10.58 15.05 14.28
N LEU A 133 10.88 14.42 13.13
CA LEU A 133 11.35 15.09 11.92
C LEU A 133 10.26 15.95 11.28
N LEU A 134 9.04 15.43 11.14
CA LEU A 134 7.97 16.10 10.42
C LEU A 134 7.33 17.23 11.24
N SER A 135 7.08 17.01 12.54
CA SER A 135 6.50 18.04 13.42
C SER A 135 7.49 19.15 13.73
N GLY A 136 8.77 18.83 13.93
CA GLY A 136 9.74 19.77 14.47
C GLY A 136 9.42 20.19 15.91
N GLY A 137 9.90 21.35 16.35
CA GLY A 137 9.68 21.87 17.71
C GLY A 137 10.60 21.25 18.77
N ILE A 138 11.37 20.23 18.42
CA ILE A 138 12.41 19.61 19.24
C ILE A 138 13.77 19.77 18.57
N PHE A 139 14.85 19.74 19.36
CA PHE A 139 16.24 19.88 18.86
C PHE A 139 16.52 21.14 18.02
N GLY A 140 15.77 22.23 18.25
CA GLY A 140 15.92 23.49 17.51
C GLY A 140 15.26 23.50 16.13
N LEU A 141 14.52 22.44 15.76
CA LEU A 141 13.77 22.38 14.51
C LEU A 141 12.55 23.31 14.56
N LYS A 142 12.29 24.04 13.47
CA LYS A 142 11.08 24.88 13.36
C LYS A 142 9.82 24.01 13.37
N PRO A 143 8.81 24.31 14.20
CA PRO A 143 7.56 23.57 14.20
C PRO A 143 6.84 23.74 12.86
N VAL A 144 6.33 22.65 12.31
CA VAL A 144 5.55 22.63 11.06
C VAL A 144 4.23 21.91 11.31
N ASP A 145 3.15 22.57 10.93
CA ASP A 145 1.80 22.05 11.05
C ASP A 145 1.64 20.73 10.26
N SER A 146 0.99 19.76 10.89
CA SER A 146 0.69 18.45 10.31
C SER A 146 -0.10 18.50 8.99
N THR A 147 -0.87 19.56 8.74
CA THR A 147 -1.58 19.80 7.47
C THR A 147 -0.64 20.03 6.29
N ARG A 148 0.63 20.38 6.57
CA ARG A 148 1.66 20.59 5.55
C ARG A 148 2.51 19.35 5.29
N TRP A 149 2.29 18.26 6.03
CA TRP A 149 2.94 16.98 5.77
C TRP A 149 2.29 16.39 4.52
N ASN A 150 2.96 16.51 3.38
CA ASN A 150 2.38 16.20 2.08
C ASN A 150 3.33 15.36 1.23
N GLY A 151 2.80 14.77 0.17
CA GLY A 151 3.56 14.00 -0.82
C GLY A 151 4.06 12.67 -0.28
N LEU A 152 5.31 12.35 -0.62
CA LEU A 152 6.00 11.09 -0.28
C LEU A 152 6.07 10.80 1.24
N PRO A 153 6.47 11.73 2.13
CA PRO A 153 6.51 11.44 3.56
C PRO A 153 5.11 11.14 4.12
N LEU A 154 4.06 11.84 3.67
CA LEU A 154 2.70 11.60 4.16
C LEU A 154 2.20 10.22 3.75
N ILE A 155 2.31 9.86 2.47
CA ILE A 155 1.83 8.55 2.00
C ILE A 155 2.58 7.42 2.68
N LEU A 156 3.90 7.53 2.84
CA LEU A 156 4.71 6.51 3.51
C LEU A 156 4.36 6.41 4.99
N PHE A 157 4.25 7.54 5.68
CA PHE A 157 3.88 7.59 7.08
C PHE A 157 2.50 6.93 7.30
N LEU A 158 1.48 7.42 6.60
CA LEU A 158 0.12 6.92 6.78
C LEU A 158 0.01 5.47 6.37
N SER A 159 0.58 5.06 5.23
CA SER A 159 0.48 3.66 4.82
C SER A 159 1.23 2.73 5.77
N VAL A 160 2.49 2.98 6.07
CA VAL A 160 3.30 2.02 6.82
C VAL A 160 2.84 1.92 8.27
N PHE A 161 2.68 3.06 8.95
CA PHE A 161 2.37 3.05 10.37
C PHE A 161 0.92 2.68 10.66
N THR A 162 -0.03 3.05 9.79
CA THR A 162 -1.42 2.61 9.94
C THR A 162 -1.50 1.10 9.83
N MET A 163 -0.89 0.50 8.80
CA MET A 163 -0.93 -0.96 8.64
C MET A 163 -0.20 -1.67 9.80
N ALA A 164 0.93 -1.12 10.25
CA ALA A 164 1.67 -1.66 11.39
C ALA A 164 0.86 -1.62 12.70
N ALA A 165 0.07 -0.56 12.92
CA ALA A 165 -0.80 -0.43 14.09
C ALA A 165 -2.10 -1.23 13.95
N ALA A 166 -2.69 -1.27 12.76
CA ALA A 166 -3.93 -1.96 12.48
C ALA A 166 -3.80 -3.48 12.60
N LEU A 167 -2.66 -4.07 12.21
CA LEU A 167 -2.45 -5.52 12.24
C LEU A 167 -2.61 -6.13 13.65
N PRO A 168 -1.92 -5.67 14.71
CA PRO A 168 -2.12 -6.22 16.06
C PRO A 168 -3.53 -5.97 16.59
N ILE A 169 -4.16 -4.84 16.26
CA ILE A 169 -5.55 -4.55 16.66
C ILE A 169 -6.51 -5.52 15.95
N GLY A 170 -6.31 -5.78 14.66
CA GLY A 170 -7.10 -6.73 13.89
C GLY A 170 -6.97 -8.16 14.41
N ILE A 171 -5.74 -8.60 14.73
CA ILE A 171 -5.52 -9.91 15.37
C ILE A 171 -6.24 -9.98 16.72
N ALA A 172 -6.17 -8.92 17.53
CA ALA A 172 -6.88 -8.87 18.81
C ALA A 172 -8.41 -8.95 18.64
N LEU A 173 -8.97 -8.24 17.65
CA LEU A 173 -10.39 -8.27 17.30
C LEU A 173 -10.83 -9.65 16.79
N ALA A 174 -10.02 -10.31 15.96
CA ALA A 174 -10.28 -11.67 15.49
C ALA A 174 -10.33 -12.68 16.64
N LEU A 175 -9.37 -12.60 17.57
CA LEU A 175 -9.38 -13.43 18.78
C LEU A 175 -10.57 -13.12 19.70
N ALA A 176 -10.93 -11.83 19.84
CA ALA A 176 -12.09 -11.42 20.62
C ALA A 176 -13.40 -11.99 20.05
N ARG A 177 -13.53 -12.05 18.72
CA ARG A 177 -14.66 -12.68 18.01
C ARG A 177 -14.76 -14.20 18.26
N GLN A 178 -13.64 -14.89 18.50
CA GLN A 178 -13.63 -16.31 18.87
C GLN A 178 -13.76 -16.56 20.37
N SER A 179 -13.90 -15.50 21.19
CA SER A 179 -14.06 -15.63 22.63
C SER A 179 -15.34 -16.38 23.00
N LYS A 180 -15.26 -17.19 24.06
CA LYS A 180 -16.44 -17.82 24.69
C LYS A 180 -17.32 -16.80 25.42
N ALA A 181 -16.77 -15.65 25.80
CA ALA A 181 -17.53 -14.59 26.45
C ALA A 181 -18.45 -13.91 25.42
N VAL A 182 -19.76 -14.15 25.54
CA VAL A 182 -20.77 -13.67 24.58
C VAL A 182 -20.68 -12.17 24.36
N VAL A 183 -20.51 -11.37 25.41
CA VAL A 183 -20.39 -9.91 25.30
C VAL A 183 -19.18 -9.50 24.44
N VAL A 184 -18.00 -10.05 24.72
CA VAL A 184 -16.77 -9.75 23.96
C VAL A 184 -16.94 -10.14 22.49
N LYS A 185 -17.51 -11.32 22.25
CA LYS A 185 -17.78 -11.82 20.90
C LYS A 185 -18.74 -10.90 20.14
N VAL A 186 -19.88 -10.55 20.75
CA VAL A 186 -20.90 -9.70 20.12
C VAL A 186 -20.33 -8.32 19.81
N VAL A 187 -19.63 -7.68 20.76
CA VAL A 187 -19.01 -6.37 20.53
C VAL A 187 -18.00 -6.43 19.38
N ALA A 188 -17.14 -7.45 19.34
CA ALA A 188 -16.16 -7.62 18.28
C ALA A 188 -16.82 -7.86 16.92
N VAL A 189 -17.83 -8.74 16.84
CA VAL A 189 -18.57 -9.02 15.60
C VAL A 189 -19.28 -7.76 15.12
N THR A 190 -20.06 -7.10 15.97
CA THR A 190 -20.78 -5.88 15.59
C THR A 190 -19.82 -4.80 15.09
N TRP A 191 -18.70 -4.58 15.78
CA TRP A 191 -17.69 -3.62 15.34
C TRP A 191 -17.11 -3.96 13.96
N ILE A 192 -16.63 -5.20 13.77
CA ILE A 192 -16.01 -5.64 12.51
C ILE A 192 -16.99 -5.51 11.36
N GLU A 193 -18.21 -6.03 11.49
CA GLU A 193 -19.22 -6.01 10.43
C GLU A 193 -19.69 -4.59 10.12
N THR A 194 -19.83 -3.73 11.13
CA THR A 194 -20.23 -2.33 10.93
C THR A 194 -19.18 -1.56 10.15
N ILE A 195 -17.92 -1.61 10.57
CA ILE A 195 -16.83 -0.86 9.92
C ILE A 195 -16.65 -1.33 8.47
N ARG A 196 -16.70 -2.65 8.22
CA ARG A 196 -16.60 -3.21 6.87
C ARG A 196 -17.81 -2.93 5.99
N GLY A 197 -18.97 -2.64 6.59
CA GLY A 197 -20.19 -2.26 5.89
C GLY A 197 -20.25 -0.79 5.47
N ILE A 198 -19.33 0.06 5.93
CA ILE A 198 -19.32 1.51 5.65
C ILE A 198 -18.21 1.84 4.64
N PRO A 199 -18.48 2.67 3.61
CA PRO A 199 -17.44 3.14 2.70
C PRO A 199 -16.33 3.91 3.44
N MET A 200 -15.06 3.61 3.14
CA MET A 200 -13.92 4.26 3.81
C MET A 200 -13.98 5.79 3.74
N VAL A 201 -14.41 6.36 2.61
CA VAL A 201 -14.59 7.82 2.44
C VAL A 201 -15.54 8.40 3.49
N ALA A 202 -16.64 7.71 3.79
CA ALA A 202 -17.59 8.14 4.81
C ALA A 202 -16.99 8.06 6.22
N VAL A 203 -16.19 7.03 6.51
CA VAL A 203 -15.49 6.89 7.79
C VAL A 203 -14.42 7.99 7.96
N LEU A 204 -13.66 8.29 6.90
CA LEU A 204 -12.70 9.40 6.88
C LEU A 204 -13.39 10.75 7.11
N PHE A 205 -14.48 11.02 6.39
CA PHE A 205 -15.24 12.25 6.55
C PHE A 205 -15.80 12.38 7.98
N ALA A 206 -16.41 11.31 8.51
CA ALA A 206 -16.95 11.30 9.86
C ALA A 206 -15.86 11.50 10.92
N GLY A 207 -14.73 10.81 10.79
CA GLY A 207 -13.65 10.90 11.77
C GLY A 207 -12.91 12.24 11.77
N VAL A 208 -12.85 12.94 10.64
CA VAL A 208 -12.17 14.24 10.53
C VAL A 208 -13.10 15.43 10.77
N PHE A 209 -14.36 15.36 10.33
CA PHE A 209 -15.27 16.51 10.40
C PHE A 209 -16.39 16.36 11.43
N ILE A 210 -16.86 15.14 11.71
CA ILE A 210 -17.97 14.91 12.64
C ILE A 210 -17.45 14.62 14.05
N LEU A 211 -16.45 13.74 14.19
CA LEU A 211 -15.93 13.34 15.50
C LEU A 211 -15.41 14.52 16.34
N PRO A 212 -14.69 15.52 15.78
CA PRO A 212 -14.30 16.70 16.55
C PRO A 212 -15.47 17.51 17.12
N LEU A 213 -16.67 17.45 16.51
CA LEU A 213 -17.87 18.11 17.04
C LEU A 213 -18.46 17.39 18.26
N LEU A 214 -18.14 16.10 18.42
CA LEU A 214 -18.58 15.27 19.55
C LEU A 214 -17.59 15.27 20.72
N ILE A 215 -16.36 15.75 20.47
CA ILE A 215 -15.29 15.81 21.47
C ILE A 215 -15.48 17.06 22.36
N PRO A 216 -15.28 16.95 23.68
CA PRO A 216 -15.44 18.08 24.59
C PRO A 216 -14.60 19.31 24.20
N PRO A 217 -15.10 20.54 24.45
CA PRO A 217 -14.33 21.76 24.22
C PRO A 217 -12.98 21.71 24.95
N GLY A 218 -11.89 21.95 24.22
CA GLY A 218 -10.52 21.93 24.73
C GLY A 218 -9.68 20.72 24.31
N TRP A 219 -10.30 19.67 23.78
CA TRP A 219 -9.60 18.55 23.17
C TRP A 219 -9.58 18.72 21.64
N GLN A 220 -8.49 19.25 21.10
CA GLN A 220 -8.29 19.39 19.66
C GLN A 220 -7.22 18.43 19.18
N PHE A 221 -7.59 17.53 18.26
CA PHE A 221 -6.64 16.66 17.58
C PHE A 221 -6.31 17.27 16.23
N SER A 222 -5.03 17.23 15.86
CA SER A 222 -4.62 17.57 14.49
C SER A 222 -5.28 16.63 13.48
N SER A 223 -5.65 17.14 12.31
CA SER A 223 -6.29 16.33 11.25
C SER A 223 -5.50 15.08 10.89
N MET A 224 -4.16 15.16 10.89
CA MET A 224 -3.27 14.04 10.65
C MET A 224 -3.46 12.90 11.66
N VAL A 225 -3.50 13.20 12.96
CA VAL A 225 -3.75 12.19 14.02
C VAL A 225 -5.13 11.57 13.87
N SER A 226 -6.17 12.38 13.60
CA SER A 226 -7.53 11.86 13.37
C SER A 226 -7.56 10.88 12.20
N ILE A 227 -6.91 11.23 11.08
CA ILE A 227 -6.82 10.38 9.89
C ILE A 227 -6.08 9.07 10.20
N PHE A 228 -4.94 9.15 10.89
CA PHE A 228 -4.17 7.96 11.28
C PHE A 228 -4.99 7.00 12.15
N VAL A 229 -5.71 7.52 13.15
CA VAL A 229 -6.59 6.71 14.02
C VAL A 229 -7.73 6.10 13.22
N VAL A 230 -8.38 6.89 12.36
CA VAL A 230 -9.50 6.43 11.52
C VAL A 230 -9.07 5.32 10.58
N LEU A 231 -7.96 5.52 9.85
CA LEU A 231 -7.42 4.50 8.94
C LEU A 231 -7.01 3.25 9.73
N THR A 232 -6.45 3.40 10.93
CA THR A 232 -5.99 2.28 11.77
C THR A 232 -7.17 1.43 12.21
N VAL A 233 -8.23 2.08 12.69
CA VAL A 233 -9.48 1.43 13.08
C VAL A 233 -10.14 0.75 11.88
N PHE A 234 -10.20 1.43 10.74
CA PHE A 234 -10.82 0.91 9.52
C PHE A 234 -10.10 -0.36 9.04
N HIS A 235 -8.78 -0.29 8.84
CA HIS A 235 -8.01 -1.44 8.37
C HIS A 235 -7.90 -2.55 9.41
N ALA A 236 -7.98 -2.25 10.72
CA ALA A 236 -8.00 -3.29 11.74
C ALA A 236 -9.22 -4.22 11.61
N ALA A 237 -10.38 -3.70 11.18
CA ALA A 237 -11.57 -4.54 10.94
C ALA A 237 -11.38 -5.49 9.74
N TYR A 238 -10.73 -5.02 8.66
CA TYR A 238 -10.40 -5.87 7.51
C TYR A 238 -9.36 -6.93 7.87
N PHE A 239 -8.30 -6.54 8.57
CA PHE A 239 -7.29 -7.50 9.05
C PHE A 239 -7.86 -8.51 10.05
N ALA A 240 -8.85 -8.13 10.86
CA ALA A 240 -9.54 -9.07 11.74
C ALA A 240 -10.26 -10.17 10.95
N GLU A 241 -10.88 -9.82 9.81
CA GLU A 241 -11.54 -10.80 8.95
C GLU A 241 -10.55 -11.70 8.20
N ASP A 242 -9.47 -11.11 7.66
CA ASP A 242 -8.42 -11.87 6.97
C ASP A 242 -7.78 -12.87 7.93
N PHE A 243 -7.48 -12.42 9.16
CA PHE A 243 -6.91 -13.28 10.19
C PHE A 243 -7.90 -14.34 10.69
N ARG A 244 -9.20 -14.01 10.80
CA ARG A 244 -10.25 -14.99 11.12
C ARG A 244 -10.26 -16.12 10.11
N SER A 245 -10.23 -15.80 8.81
CA SER A 245 -10.22 -16.82 7.76
C SER A 245 -9.03 -17.77 7.93
N GLY A 246 -7.85 -17.26 8.28
CA GLY A 246 -6.69 -18.11 8.59
C GLY A 246 -6.78 -18.90 9.90
N LEU A 247 -7.58 -18.44 10.88
CA LEU A 247 -7.87 -19.22 12.09
C LEU A 247 -8.88 -20.34 11.83
N ASP A 248 -9.84 -20.13 10.92
CA ASP A 248 -10.88 -21.11 10.59
C ASP A 248 -10.33 -22.24 9.69
N ASP A 249 -9.33 -21.94 8.86
CA ASP A 249 -8.61 -22.90 8.01
C ASP A 249 -7.55 -23.73 8.78
N PHE A 250 -7.37 -23.48 10.08
CA PHE A 250 -6.36 -24.14 10.90
C PHE A 250 -6.80 -25.56 11.36
N ASP A 251 -5.90 -26.54 11.26
CA ASP A 251 -6.15 -27.92 11.68
C ASP A 251 -6.33 -28.07 13.21
N VAL A 252 -7.54 -28.44 13.65
CA VAL A 252 -7.88 -28.65 15.05
C VAL A 252 -7.01 -29.72 15.71
N GLY A 253 -6.51 -30.72 14.95
CA GLY A 253 -5.61 -31.76 15.46
C GLY A 253 -4.32 -31.21 16.07
N GLN A 254 -3.83 -30.06 15.59
CA GLN A 254 -2.66 -29.38 16.16
C GLN A 254 -2.95 -28.82 17.57
N ILE A 255 -4.19 -28.40 17.84
CA ILE A 255 -4.60 -27.97 19.19
C ILE A 255 -4.66 -29.17 20.14
N GLU A 256 -5.16 -30.30 19.68
CA GLU A 256 -5.23 -31.54 20.46
C GLU A 256 -3.83 -32.07 20.77
N ALA A 257 -2.93 -32.13 19.78
CA ALA A 257 -1.54 -32.52 19.97
C ALA A 257 -0.79 -31.62 20.97
N ALA A 258 -1.01 -30.30 20.87
CA ALA A 258 -0.42 -29.33 21.79
C ALA A 258 -0.90 -29.55 23.24
N ARG A 259 -2.20 -29.81 23.43
CA ARG A 259 -2.78 -30.08 24.77
C ARG A 259 -2.31 -31.42 25.33
N SER A 260 -2.21 -32.45 24.51
CA SER A 260 -1.66 -33.76 24.89
C SER A 260 -0.18 -33.68 25.28
N SER A 261 0.55 -32.70 24.75
CA SER A 261 1.93 -32.39 25.14
C SER A 261 2.05 -31.53 26.40
N GLY A 262 0.94 -31.24 27.09
CA GLY A 262 0.92 -30.47 28.34
C GLY A 262 0.89 -28.94 28.19
N LEU A 263 0.72 -28.41 26.97
CA LEU A 263 0.61 -26.95 26.78
C LEU A 263 -0.75 -26.45 27.25
N GLY A 264 -0.74 -25.43 28.12
CA GLY A 264 -1.95 -24.72 28.54
C GLY A 264 -2.53 -23.84 27.42
N TYR A 265 -3.78 -23.41 27.54
CA TYR A 265 -4.48 -22.62 26.50
C TYR A 265 -3.68 -21.42 25.96
N ARG A 266 -3.05 -20.64 26.85
CA ARG A 266 -2.23 -19.48 26.45
C ARG A 266 -0.97 -19.88 25.70
N GLN A 267 -0.35 -21.01 26.07
CA GLN A 267 0.83 -21.55 25.40
C GLN A 267 0.45 -22.13 24.03
N THR A 268 -0.61 -22.94 23.96
CA THR A 268 -1.16 -23.45 22.69
C THR A 268 -1.48 -22.30 21.73
N LEU A 269 -2.15 -21.26 22.21
CA LEU A 269 -2.50 -20.11 21.39
C LEU A 269 -1.25 -19.38 20.86
N ARG A 270 -0.29 -19.05 21.73
CA ARG A 270 0.90 -18.26 21.37
C ARG A 270 1.94 -19.03 20.56
N LEU A 271 2.17 -20.31 20.88
CA LEU A 271 3.26 -21.10 20.33
C LEU A 271 2.83 -21.93 19.11
N VAL A 272 1.54 -22.30 19.02
CA VAL A 272 1.05 -23.22 17.98
C VAL A 272 0.06 -22.53 17.05
N VAL A 273 -1.03 -21.99 17.57
CA VAL A 273 -2.14 -21.48 16.74
C VAL A 273 -1.78 -20.16 16.05
N LEU A 274 -1.41 -19.12 16.81
CA LEU A 274 -1.13 -17.78 16.28
C LEU A 274 -0.08 -17.78 15.15
N PRO A 275 1.10 -18.43 15.30
CA PRO A 275 2.12 -18.42 14.25
C PRO A 275 1.68 -19.13 12.97
N GLN A 276 0.85 -20.17 13.08
CA GLN A 276 0.38 -20.95 11.94
C GLN A 276 -0.80 -20.26 11.24
N ALA A 277 -1.79 -19.80 12.00
CA ALA A 277 -2.92 -19.04 11.46
C ALA A 277 -2.45 -17.77 10.74
N LEU A 278 -1.44 -17.08 11.27
CA LEU A 278 -0.84 -15.92 10.60
C LEU A 278 -0.20 -16.27 9.25
N ARG A 279 0.37 -17.49 9.12
CA ARG A 279 0.93 -17.95 7.84
C ARG A 279 -0.18 -18.23 6.83
N ILE A 280 -1.26 -18.87 7.27
CA ILE A 280 -2.43 -19.16 6.42
C ILE A 280 -3.09 -17.86 5.97
N ALA A 281 -3.22 -16.87 6.87
CA ALA A 281 -3.82 -15.57 6.57
C ALA A 281 -2.92 -14.64 5.73
N LEU A 282 -1.63 -14.96 5.56
CA LEU A 282 -0.65 -14.04 4.95
C LEU A 282 -1.03 -13.56 3.54
N PRO A 283 -1.56 -14.41 2.62
CA PRO A 283 -1.98 -13.95 1.29
C PRO A 283 -3.12 -12.93 1.35
N ALA A 284 -4.14 -13.17 2.18
CA ALA A 284 -5.27 -12.27 2.36
C ALA A 284 -4.81 -10.94 2.99
N LEU A 285 -4.00 -11.01 4.05
CA LEU A 285 -3.41 -9.83 4.69
C LEU A 285 -2.56 -9.01 3.71
N THR A 286 -1.79 -9.66 2.83
CA THR A 286 -0.99 -8.98 1.80
C THR A 286 -1.88 -8.19 0.85
N ASN A 287 -2.99 -8.79 0.40
CA ASN A 287 -3.94 -8.11 -0.46
C ASN A 287 -4.56 -6.88 0.22
N SER A 288 -4.97 -7.03 1.49
CA SER A 288 -5.52 -5.93 2.28
C SER A 288 -4.49 -4.84 2.60
N ILE A 289 -3.21 -5.17 2.82
CA ILE A 289 -2.12 -4.18 2.97
C ILE A 289 -1.91 -3.39 1.67
N ILE A 290 -1.92 -4.07 0.52
CA ILE A 290 -1.80 -3.40 -0.79
C ILE A 290 -3.01 -2.52 -1.08
N GLY A 291 -4.21 -2.98 -0.72
CA GLY A 291 -5.43 -2.17 -0.75
C GLY A 291 -5.29 -0.93 0.12
N GLY A 292 -4.93 -1.11 1.40
CA GLY A 292 -4.72 -0.02 2.36
C GLY A 292 -3.69 1.00 1.91
N PHE A 293 -2.59 0.56 1.28
CA PHE A 293 -1.60 1.47 0.70
C PHE A 293 -2.21 2.38 -0.37
N LYS A 294 -3.07 1.86 -1.24
CA LYS A 294 -3.76 2.66 -2.28
C LYS A 294 -4.84 3.55 -1.67
N ASP A 295 -5.57 3.02 -0.70
CA ASP A 295 -6.64 3.69 0.04
C ASP A 295 -6.14 4.92 0.80
N THR A 296 -4.87 4.95 1.22
CA THR A 296 -4.28 6.17 1.82
C THR A 296 -4.36 7.40 0.94
N SER A 297 -4.53 7.26 -0.39
CA SER A 297 -4.73 8.40 -1.29
C SER A 297 -6.09 9.10 -1.12
N LEU A 298 -7.07 8.44 -0.51
CA LEU A 298 -8.39 9.02 -0.24
C LEU A 298 -8.37 10.12 0.82
N VAL A 299 -7.25 10.32 1.51
CA VAL A 299 -7.04 11.45 2.44
C VAL A 299 -7.08 12.81 1.76
N ALA A 300 -6.94 12.86 0.44
CA ALA A 300 -7.16 14.06 -0.37
C ALA A 300 -8.55 14.68 -0.17
N ILE A 301 -9.57 13.85 0.12
CA ILE A 301 -10.95 14.30 0.34
C ILE A 301 -11.07 15.13 1.64
N VAL A 302 -10.21 14.86 2.62
CA VAL A 302 -10.21 15.52 3.93
C VAL A 302 -9.13 16.61 4.04
N GLY A 303 -8.54 17.03 2.91
CA GLY A 303 -7.65 18.18 2.83
C GLY A 303 -6.16 17.91 3.11
N LEU A 304 -5.73 16.64 3.17
CA LEU A 304 -4.30 16.29 3.17
C LEU A 304 -3.85 15.86 1.77
N TYR A 305 -2.64 16.25 1.36
CA TYR A 305 -2.17 16.00 0.00
C TYR A 305 -1.13 14.90 -0.01
N ASP A 306 -1.54 13.67 -0.34
CA ASP A 306 -0.64 12.55 -0.60
C ASP A 306 0.15 12.74 -1.91
N LEU A 307 0.92 11.74 -2.33
CA LEU A 307 1.74 11.82 -3.54
C LEU A 307 0.93 12.06 -4.83
N MET A 308 -0.28 11.48 -4.93
CA MET A 308 -1.16 11.72 -6.07
C MET A 308 -1.74 13.14 -6.03
N ALA A 309 -2.19 13.60 -4.87
CA ALA A 309 -2.73 14.94 -4.71
C ALA A 309 -1.66 16.02 -4.92
N THR A 310 -0.41 15.81 -4.48
CA THR A 310 0.69 16.73 -4.76
C THR A 310 1.10 16.75 -6.22
N ALA A 311 1.01 15.63 -6.95
CA ALA A 311 1.22 15.63 -8.41
C ALA A 311 0.17 16.46 -9.15
N ARG A 312 -1.09 16.36 -8.75
CA ARG A 312 -2.16 17.23 -9.27
C ARG A 312 -1.94 18.69 -8.89
N MET A 313 -1.53 18.96 -7.64
CA MET A 313 -1.17 20.31 -7.18
C MET A 313 -0.02 20.89 -8.00
N ALA A 314 0.99 20.10 -8.33
CA ALA A 314 2.13 20.56 -9.11
C ALA A 314 1.74 20.92 -10.56
N SER A 315 0.68 20.29 -11.06
CA SER A 315 0.08 20.54 -12.37
C SER A 315 -0.95 21.68 -12.35
N ALA A 316 -1.27 22.27 -11.20
CA ALA A 316 -2.15 23.45 -11.13
C ALA A 316 -1.42 24.77 -11.46
N ASP A 317 -0.09 24.73 -11.66
CA ASP A 317 0.66 25.87 -12.17
C ASP A 317 0.28 26.13 -13.63
N VAL A 318 -0.08 27.39 -13.93
CA VAL A 318 -0.51 27.85 -15.26
C VAL A 318 0.49 27.49 -16.35
N GLU A 319 1.80 27.55 -16.05
CA GLU A 319 2.85 27.24 -17.03
C GLU A 319 2.94 25.74 -17.35
N TRP A 320 2.51 24.89 -16.42
CA TRP A 320 2.72 23.44 -16.45
C TRP A 320 1.44 22.60 -16.51
N GLN A 321 0.28 23.24 -16.58
CA GLN A 321 -1.05 22.59 -16.55
C GLN A 321 -1.26 21.49 -17.59
N ALA A 322 -0.61 21.62 -18.75
CA ALA A 322 -0.69 20.65 -19.84
C ALA A 322 -0.02 19.30 -19.51
N TYR A 323 0.84 19.24 -18.48
CA TYR A 323 1.71 18.09 -18.19
C TYR A 323 1.24 17.24 -17.00
N THR A 324 -0.08 17.26 -16.73
CA THR A 324 -0.71 16.45 -15.68
C THR A 324 -0.52 14.96 -15.94
N LEU A 325 -0.45 14.54 -17.21
CA LEU A 325 -0.28 13.14 -17.60
C LEU A 325 1.06 12.58 -17.13
N GLU A 326 2.15 13.34 -17.31
CA GLU A 326 3.51 12.99 -16.89
C GLU A 326 3.56 12.76 -15.37
N GLY A 327 2.99 13.69 -14.59
CA GLY A 327 2.89 13.55 -13.14
C GLY A 327 2.13 12.29 -12.73
N ASN A 328 0.96 12.06 -13.33
CA ASN A 328 0.14 10.87 -13.05
C ASN A 328 0.82 9.56 -13.43
N ILE A 329 1.55 9.51 -14.56
CA ILE A 329 2.29 8.31 -14.98
C ILE A 329 3.41 8.00 -13.98
N VAL A 330 4.17 9.00 -13.56
CA VAL A 330 5.28 8.78 -12.61
C VAL A 330 4.76 8.34 -11.24
N VAL A 331 3.73 8.99 -10.72
CA VAL A 331 3.10 8.57 -9.46
C VAL A 331 2.46 7.18 -9.61
N GLY A 332 1.76 6.91 -10.71
CA GLY A 332 1.17 5.61 -11.00
C GLY A 332 2.23 4.49 -11.06
N LEU A 333 3.39 4.77 -11.68
CA LEU A 333 4.52 3.85 -11.71
C LEU A 333 5.09 3.62 -10.31
N PHE A 334 5.19 4.66 -9.47
CA PHE A 334 5.57 4.52 -8.07
C PHE A 334 4.61 3.58 -7.31
N TYR A 335 3.29 3.76 -7.43
CA TYR A 335 2.32 2.85 -6.81
C TYR A 335 2.48 1.43 -7.34
N LEU A 336 2.63 1.26 -8.65
CA LEU A 336 2.77 -0.05 -9.30
C LEU A 336 4.02 -0.78 -8.82
N VAL A 337 5.18 -0.13 -8.88
CA VAL A 337 6.47 -0.71 -8.47
C VAL A 337 6.44 -1.10 -7.00
N THR A 338 5.95 -0.22 -6.12
CA THR A 338 5.84 -0.52 -4.69
C THR A 338 4.89 -1.69 -4.42
N CYS A 339 3.71 -1.72 -5.06
CA CYS A 339 2.76 -2.82 -4.89
C CYS A 339 3.32 -4.16 -5.39
N VAL A 340 3.97 -4.17 -6.56
CA VAL A 340 4.59 -5.39 -7.12
C VAL A 340 5.74 -5.87 -6.23
N ALA A 341 6.59 -4.96 -5.75
CA ALA A 341 7.71 -5.31 -4.87
C ALA A 341 7.24 -5.94 -3.56
N VAL A 342 6.21 -5.35 -2.92
CA VAL A 342 5.60 -5.89 -1.70
C VAL A 342 4.95 -7.24 -1.99
N SER A 343 4.09 -7.34 -3.01
CA SER A 343 3.39 -8.58 -3.37
C SER A 343 4.37 -9.74 -3.62
N GLU A 344 5.40 -9.51 -4.43
CA GLU A 344 6.42 -10.50 -4.74
C GLU A 344 7.19 -10.95 -3.50
N ARG A 345 7.54 -10.01 -2.62
CA ARG A 345 8.29 -10.34 -1.42
C ARG A 345 7.47 -11.17 -0.43
N PHE A 346 6.20 -10.82 -0.24
CA PHE A 346 5.29 -11.58 0.61
C PHE A 346 5.02 -12.98 0.05
N ARG A 347 4.83 -13.11 -1.26
CA ARG A 347 4.70 -14.41 -1.93
C ARG A 347 5.92 -15.31 -1.68
N ARG A 348 7.15 -14.78 -1.84
CA ARG A 348 8.37 -15.54 -1.51
C ARG A 348 8.47 -15.93 -0.04
N MET A 349 7.99 -15.09 0.88
CA MET A 349 7.95 -15.41 2.31
C MET A 349 6.96 -16.55 2.63
N ALA A 350 5.83 -16.60 1.92
CA ALA A 350 4.89 -17.70 2.02
C ALA A 350 5.51 -19.00 1.48
N GLU A 351 6.05 -18.98 0.26
CA GLU A 351 6.65 -20.15 -0.41
C GLU A 351 7.83 -20.75 0.39
N ALA A 352 8.76 -19.92 0.85
CA ALA A 352 9.93 -20.37 1.62
C ALA A 352 9.58 -21.06 2.95
N ARG A 353 8.34 -20.90 3.44
CA ARG A 353 7.87 -21.48 4.70
C ARG A 353 7.03 -22.75 4.51
N HIS A 354 6.63 -23.10 3.28
CA HIS A 354 5.96 -24.36 2.95
C HIS A 354 6.93 -25.46 2.49
N GLY A 355 8.19 -25.12 2.22
CA GLY A 355 9.23 -26.06 1.77
C GLY A 355 9.98 -26.82 2.89
N HIS A 356 9.45 -26.87 4.11
CA HIS A 356 10.06 -27.55 5.25
C HIS A 356 9.07 -28.46 5.98
#